data_AF-A0A366ETQ0-F1
#
_entry.id   AF-A0A366ETQ0-F1
#
_cell.length_a   1.000
_cell.length_b   1.000
_cell.length_c   1.000
_cell.angle_alpha   90.00
_cell.angle_beta   90.00
_cell.angle_gamma   90.00
#
_symmetry.space_group_name_H-M   'P 1'
#
loop_
_entity.id
_entity.type
_entity.pdbx_description
1 polymer ?
#
loop_
_entity_poly.entity_id
_entity_poly.type
_entity_poly.pdbx_seq_one_letter_code
_entity_poly.pdbx_strand_id
1 'polypeptide(L)' 'MLTNVALSLSFIMAVYLFAYSYVQALKISESTTPVRGMTFIFSVVMAFVFSGFTYVFS' A
#
# COMPACT_ATOMS: atom_id res chain seq x y z
N MET A 1 1.06 24.91 3.75
CA MET A 1 2.20 24.06 4.16
C MET A 1 1.77 22.68 4.65
N LEU A 2 0.86 22.58 5.64
CA LEU A 2 0.40 21.29 6.16
C LEU A 2 -0.24 20.38 5.09
N THR A 3 -1.02 20.94 4.17
CA THR A 3 -1.67 20.19 3.08
C THR A 3 -0.66 19.55 2.13
N ASN A 4 0.40 20.27 1.75
CA ASN A 4 1.45 19.75 0.87
C ASN A 4 2.25 18.62 1.53
N VAL A 5 2.47 18.71 2.86
CA VAL A 5 3.10 17.65 3.64
C VAL A 5 2.19 16.43 3.72
N ALA A 6 0.90 16.62 3.99
CA ALA A 6 -0.09 15.54 4.01
C ALA A 6 -0.18 14.84 2.65
N LEU A 7 -0.24 15.59 1.55
CA LEU A 7 -0.27 15.04 0.19
C LEU A 7 1.00 14.24 -0.13
N SER A 8 2.18 14.78 0.19
CA SER A 8 3.46 14.10 -0.05
C SER A 8 3.55 12.80 0.76
N LEU A 9 3.12 12.83 2.02
CA LEU A 9 3.12 11.66 2.91
C LEU A 9 2.13 10.61 2.43
N SER A 10 0.92 11.03 2.03
CA SER A 10 -0.08 10.12 1.48
C SER A 10 0.38 9.45 0.20
N PHE A 11 1.01 10.20 -0.69
CA PHE A 11 1.54 9.69 -1.95
C PHE A 11 2.67 8.67 -1.73
N ILE A 12 3.66 9.02 -0.91
CA ILE A 12 4.78 8.12 -0.59
C ILE A 12 4.26 6.82 0.05
N MET A 13 3.29 6.93 0.96
CA MET A 13 2.73 5.76 1.64
C MET A 13 1.91 4.86 0.71
N ALA A 14 1.16 5.45 -0.23
CA ALA A 14 0.45 4.68 -1.26
C ALA A 14 1.43 3.86 -2.12
N VAL A 15 2.52 4.49 -2.58
CA VAL A 15 3.57 3.81 -3.37
C VAL A 15 4.25 2.71 -2.55
N TYR A 16 4.60 2.99 -1.29
CA TYR A 16 5.23 2.02 -0.40
C TYR A 16 4.35 0.79 -0.17
N LEU A 17 3.08 0.99 0.18
CA LEU A 17 2.14 -0.10 0.44
C LEU A 17 1.87 -0.93 -0.82
N PHE A 18 1.80 -0.28 -1.98
CA PHE A 18 1.65 -0.97 -3.26
C PHE A 18 2.87 -1.85 -3.56
N ALA A 19 4.09 -1.31 -3.45
CA ALA A 19 5.33 -2.06 -3.66
C ALA A 19 5.46 -3.23 -2.65
N TYR A 20 5.15 -2.99 -1.38
CA TYR A 20 5.18 -4.01 -0.34
C TYR A 20 4.17 -5.14 -0.60
N SER A 21 2.96 -4.79 -1.04
CA SER A 21 1.95 -5.77 -1.42
C SER A 21 2.37 -6.58 -2.64
N TYR A 22 3.02 -5.97 -3.62
CA TYR A 22 3.54 -6.66 -4.80
C TYR A 22 4.60 -7.71 -4.43
N VAL A 23 5.56 -7.34 -3.58
CA VAL A 23 6.58 -8.28 -3.07
C VAL A 23 5.94 -9.42 -2.26
N GLN A 24 4.91 -9.13 -1.47
CA GLN A 24 4.17 -10.19 -0.78
C GLN A 24 3.42 -11.12 -1.74
N ALA A 25 2.81 -10.59 -2.80
CA ALA A 25 2.13 -11.40 -3.80
C ALA A 25 3.09 -12.37 -4.48
N LEU A 26 4.30 -11.91 -4.83
CA LEU A 26 5.36 -12.77 -5.37
C LEU A 26 5.73 -13.89 -4.39
N LYS A 27 5.95 -13.56 -3.11
CA LYS A 27 6.26 -14.55 -2.06
C LYS A 27 5.14 -15.58 -1.88
N ILE A 28 3.88 -15.16 -1.95
CA ILE A 28 2.71 -16.05 -1.88
C ILE A 28 2.63 -16.92 -3.14
N SER A 29 2.95 -16.37 -4.30
CA SER A 29 2.94 -17.12 -5.56
C SER A 29 4.01 -18.20 -5.63
N GLU A 30 5.17 -17.99 -5.00
CA GLU A 30 6.29 -18.93 -4.99
C GLU A 30 6.26 -19.91 -3.80
N SER A 31 5.40 -19.67 -2.82
CA SER A 31 5.36 -20.51 -1.63
C SER A 31 4.71 -21.87 -1.88
N THR A 32 5.40 -22.94 -1.48
CA THR A 32 4.88 -24.31 -1.45
C THR A 32 4.10 -24.62 -0.16
N THR A 33 4.20 -23.74 0.85
CA THR A 33 3.54 -23.85 2.15
C THR A 33 2.48 -22.76 2.30
N PRO A 34 1.39 -22.99 3.06
CA PRO A 34 0.35 -21.99 3.26
C PRO A 34 0.92 -20.71 3.90
N VAL A 35 0.81 -19.58 3.17
CA VAL A 35 1.29 -18.27 3.63
C VAL A 35 0.10 -17.44 4.11
N ARG A 36 0.33 -16.65 5.14
CA ARG A 36 -0.68 -15.79 5.76
C ARG A 36 -0.97 -14.57 4.87
N GLY A 37 -1.88 -14.73 3.91
CA GLY A 37 -2.24 -13.71 2.90
C GLY A 37 -2.98 -12.47 3.42
N MET A 38 -3.40 -12.46 4.69
CA MET A 38 -4.08 -11.30 5.29
C MET A 38 -3.24 -10.02 5.23
N THR A 39 -1.93 -10.13 5.42
CA THR A 39 -1.02 -8.98 5.36
C THR A 39 -0.96 -8.40 3.94
N PHE A 40 -1.03 -9.25 2.90
CA PHE A 40 -1.11 -8.80 1.52
C PHE A 40 -2.41 -8.03 1.27
N ILE A 41 -3.56 -8.65 1.60
CA ILE A 41 -4.89 -8.04 1.40
C ILE A 41 -4.97 -6.68 2.09
N PHE A 42 -4.54 -6.60 3.35
CA PHE A 42 -4.57 -5.36 4.11
C PHE A 42 -3.66 -4.28 3.50
N SER A 43 -2.47 -4.66 3.04
CA SER A 43 -1.53 -3.73 2.39
C SER A 43 -2.10 -3.16 1.10
N VAL A 44 -2.75 -3.99 0.27
CA VAL A 44 -3.41 -3.56 -0.97
C VAL A 44 -4.55 -2.58 -0.66
N VAL A 45 -5.44 -2.93 0.26
CA VAL A 45 -6.58 -2.06 0.64
C VAL A 45 -6.08 -0.73 1.17
N MET A 46 -5.06 -0.73 2.03
CA MET A 46 -4.49 0.51 2.56
C MET A 46 -3.78 1.33 1.49
N ALA A 47 -3.14 0.71 0.48
CA ALA A 47 -2.57 1.44 -0.65
C ALA A 47 -3.64 2.23 -1.41
N PHE A 48 -4.82 1.64 -1.63
CA PHE A 48 -5.96 2.34 -2.23
C PHE A 48 -6.50 3.47 -1.35
N VAL A 49 -6.58 3.27 -0.02
CA VAL A 49 -7.01 4.33 0.92
C VAL A 49 -6.05 5.52 0.88
N PHE A 50 -4.74 5.28 0.93
CA PHE A 50 -3.73 6.34 0.86
C PHE A 50 -3.70 7.03 -0.50
N SER A 51 -3.94 6.29 -1.59
CA SER A 51 -4.17 6.87 -2.91
C SER A 51 -5.40 7.79 -2.91
N GLY A 52 -6.52 7.36 -2.30
CA GLY A 52 -7.70 8.21 -2.10
C GLY A 52 -7.39 9.51 -1.35
N PHE A 53 -6.57 9.43 -0.30
CA PHE A 53 -6.14 10.63 0.44
C PHE A 53 -5.34 11.62 -0.42
N THR A 54 -4.58 11.17 -1.41
CA THR A 54 -3.90 12.11 -2.32
C THR A 54 -4.87 12.98 -3.11
N TYR A 55 -6.08 12.51 -3.43
CA TYR A 55 -7.10 13.33 -4.08
C TYR A 55 -7.82 14.29 -3.12
N VAL A 56 -7.87 13.96 -1.83
CA VAL A 56 -8.50 14.81 -0.80
C VAL A 56 -7.62 16.00 -0.42
N PHE A 57 -6.29 15.83 -0.47
CA PHE A 57 -5.32 16.87 -0.15
C PHE A 57 -4.76 17.60 -1.39
N SER A 58 -5.26 17.28 -2.59
CA SER A 58 -4.83 17.87 -3.87
C SER A 58 -5.56 19.18 -4.19
#